data_AF-A0A914KQK8-F1
#
_entry.id   AF-A0A914KQK8-F1
#
_cell.length_a   1.000
_cell.length_b   1.000
_cell.length_c   1.000
_cell.angle_alpha   90.00
_cell.angle_beta   90.00
_cell.angle_gamma   90.00
#
_symmetry.space_group_name_H-M   'P 1'
#
loop_
_entity.id
_entity.type
_entity.pdbx_description
1 polymer ?
#
loop_
_entity_poly.entity_id
_entity_poly.type
_entity_poly.pdbx_seq_one_letter_code
_entity_poly.pdbx_strand_id
1 'polypeptide(L)'
;MKRDDIQGLRTLAILGVILSHIWPNYFPNGGLCVEIFFVISGYLIAKCLNKIGKEGNLFETILNFYKRRIQRIVPIYLILIFVTAM
;
A
#
# COMPACT_ATOMS: atom_id res chain seq x y z
N MET A 1 -9.67 -14.34 -7.66
CA MET A 1 -10.31 -13.34 -8.54
C MET A 1 -9.50 -12.06 -8.47
N LYS A 2 -8.65 -11.82 -9.47
CA LYS A 2 -7.84 -10.60 -9.56
C LYS A 2 -8.80 -9.45 -9.85
N ARG A 3 -8.91 -8.48 -8.93
CA ARG A 3 -9.77 -7.29 -9.08
C ARG A 3 -8.97 -6.21 -9.79
N ASP A 4 -8.81 -6.38 -11.10
CA ASP A 4 -7.94 -5.53 -11.90
C ASP A 4 -8.44 -4.07 -11.94
N ASP A 5 -9.75 -3.83 -11.81
CA ASP A 5 -10.33 -2.48 -11.69
C ASP A 5 -9.74 -1.69 -10.50
N ILE A 6 -9.61 -2.34 -9.34
CA ILE A 6 -9.08 -1.70 -8.12
C ILE A 6 -7.57 -1.49 -8.25
N GLN A 7 -6.88 -2.41 -8.92
CA GLN A 7 -5.45 -2.24 -9.22
C GLN A 7 -5.22 -1.09 -10.22
N GLY A 8 -6.12 -0.90 -11.19
CA GLY A 8 -6.14 0.24 -12.10
C GLY A 8 -6.29 1.56 -11.35
N LEU A 9 -7.26 1.66 -10.44
CA LEU A 9 -7.44 2.83 -9.57
C LEU A 9 -6.19 3.14 -8.73
N ARG A 10 -5.54 2.10 -8.19
CA ARG A 10 -4.29 2.26 -7.45
C ARG A 10 -3.16 2.78 -8.34
N THR A 11 -3.11 2.31 -9.59
CA THR A 11 -2.10 2.74 -10.57
C THR A 11 -2.28 4.21 -10.92
N LEU A 12 -3.52 4.66 -11.13
CA LEU A 12 -3.83 6.07 -11.34
C LEU A 12 -3.42 6.95 -10.14
N ALA A 13 -3.68 6.49 -8.92
CA ALA A 13 -3.25 7.20 -7.72
C ALA A 13 -1.72 7.33 -7.65
N ILE A 14 -0.97 6.25 -7.94
CA ILE A 14 0.50 6.28 -8.00
C ILE A 14 1.00 7.26 -9.07
N LEU A 15 0.39 7.26 -10.26
CA LEU A 15 0.75 8.21 -11.32
C LEU A 15 0.57 9.66 -10.86
N GLY A 16 -0.53 9.96 -10.16
CA GLY A 16 -0.74 11.27 -9.55
C GLY A 16 0.35 11.66 -8.54
N VAL A 17 0.78 10.72 -7.70
CA VAL A 17 1.88 10.94 -6.74
C VAL A 17 3.20 11.25 -7.45
N ILE A 18 3.52 10.50 -8.51
CA ILE A 18 4.73 10.69 -9.30
C ILE A 18 4.69 12.07 -9.99
N LEU A 19 3.58 12.40 -10.64
CA LEU A 19 3.42 13.69 -11.32
C LEU A 19 3.56 14.87 -10.36
N SER A 20 3.04 14.75 -9.13
CA SER A 20 3.19 15.79 -8.14
C SER A 20 4.63 16.00 -7.67
N HIS A 21 5.46 14.94 -7.62
CA HIS A 21 6.87 15.10 -7.30
C HIS A 21 7.68 15.70 -8.46
N ILE A 22 7.30 15.44 -9.72
CA ILE A 22 8.01 15.96 -10.90
C ILE A 22 7.65 17.43 -11.15
N TRP A 23 6.39 17.82 -10.96
CA TRP A 23 5.90 19.19 -11.20
C TRP A 23 5.20 19.78 -9.96
N PRO A 24 5.94 20.05 -8.87
CA PRO A 24 5.35 20.52 -7.62
C PRO A 24 4.64 21.88 -7.76
N ASN A 25 5.10 22.75 -8.67
CA ASN A 25 4.49 24.06 -8.91
C ASN A 25 3.11 23.98 -9.59
N TYR A 26 2.84 22.92 -10.36
CA TYR A 26 1.54 22.70 -11.02
C TYR A 26 0.60 21.83 -10.17
N PHE A 27 1.17 21.04 -9.24
CA PHE A 27 0.44 20.13 -8.36
C PHE A 27 0.86 20.35 -6.89
N PRO A 28 0.47 21.48 -6.29
CA PRO A 28 0.85 21.81 -4.91
C PRO A 28 0.25 20.84 -3.88
N ASN A 29 -0.82 20.12 -4.23
CA ASN A 29 -1.52 19.18 -3.37
C ASN A 29 -1.08 17.72 -3.60
N GLY A 30 0.22 17.45 -3.63
CA GLY A 30 0.76 16.10 -3.82
C GLY A 30 0.31 15.06 -2.79
N GLY A 31 0.02 15.52 -1.57
CA GLY A 31 -0.48 14.68 -0.49
C GLY A 31 -1.83 14.02 -0.79
N LEU A 32 -2.71 14.67 -1.57
CA LEU A 32 -4.04 14.13 -1.87
C LEU A 32 -3.97 12.79 -2.62
N CYS A 33 -3.07 12.67 -3.61
CA CYS A 33 -2.90 11.42 -4.36
C CYS A 33 -2.34 10.30 -3.47
N VAL A 34 -1.48 10.65 -2.51
CA VAL A 34 -0.93 9.72 -1.52
C VAL A 34 -2.03 9.19 -0.60
N GLU A 35 -2.90 10.07 -0.09
CA GLU A 35 -4.04 9.69 0.74
C GLU A 35 -5.02 8.78 -0.01
N ILE A 36 -5.36 9.11 -1.26
CA ILE A 36 -6.23 8.28 -2.11
C ILE A 36 -5.63 6.88 -2.31
N PHE A 37 -4.32 6.79 -2.58
CA PHE A 37 -3.63 5.51 -2.70
C PHE A 37 -3.71 4.68 -1.42
N PHE A 38 -3.54 5.31 -0.25
CA PHE A 38 -3.63 4.62 1.04
C PHE A 38 -5.06 4.16 1.35
N VAL A 39 -6.08 4.96 1.07
CA VAL A 39 -7.49 4.59 1.26
C VAL A 39 -7.86 3.38 0.40
N ILE A 40 -7.51 3.38 -0.90
CA ILE A 40 -7.78 2.25 -1.81
C ILE A 40 -7.08 0.98 -1.32
N SER A 41 -5.82 1.11 -0.89
CA SER A 41 -5.05 -0.01 -0.36
C SER A 41 -5.65 -0.56 0.93
N GLY A 42 -6.07 0.32 1.85
CA GLY A 42 -6.75 -0.02 3.10
C GLY A 42 -8.04 -0.79 2.87
N TYR A 43 -8.89 -0.31 1.95
CA TYR A 43 -10.12 -0.99 1.57
C TYR A 43 -9.87 -2.41 1.05
N LEU A 44 -8.87 -2.59 0.17
CA LEU A 44 -8.54 -3.90 -0.39
C LEU A 44 -8.06 -4.88 0.69
N ILE A 45 -7.26 -4.39 1.64
CA ILE A 45 -6.76 -5.18 2.77
C ILE A 45 -7.94 -5.61 3.65
N ALA A 46 -8.77 -4.65 4.09
CA ALA A 46 -9.94 -4.94 4.93
C ALA A 46 -10.90 -5.94 4.26
N LYS A 47 -11.13 -5.79 2.95
CA LYS A 47 -11.94 -6.73 2.15
C LYS A 47 -11.33 -8.12 2.08
N CYS A 48 -10.01 -8.21 1.90
CA CYS A 48 -9.28 -9.48 1.90
C CYS A 48 -9.39 -10.18 3.26
N LEU A 49 -9.16 -9.44 4.35
CA LEU A 49 -9.29 -9.97 5.71
C LEU A 49 -10.73 -10.40 6.03
N ASN A 50 -11.74 -9.63 5.64
CA ASN A 50 -13.15 -10.00 5.85
C ASN A 50 -13.50 -11.32 5.13
N LYS A 51 -13.02 -11.48 3.89
CA LYS A 51 -13.23 -12.72 3.14
C LYS A 51 -12.60 -13.93 3.84
N ILE A 52 -11.35 -13.80 4.30
CA ILE A 52 -10.63 -14.91 4.93
C ILE A 52 -11.15 -15.20 6.34
N GLY A 53 -11.54 -14.16 7.09
CA GLY A 53 -12.10 -14.30 8.43
C GLY A 53 -13.45 -15.03 8.49
N LYS A 54 -14.12 -15.22 7.34
CA LYS A 54 -15.33 -16.06 7.25
C LYS A 54 -15.02 -17.56 7.12
N GLU A 55 -13.80 -17.94 6.76
CA GLU A 55 -13.40 -19.33 6.48
C GLU A 55 -12.48 -19.94 7.57
N GLY A 56 -12.00 -19.16 8.55
CA GLY A 56 -11.11 -19.64 9.61
C GLY A 56 -10.86 -18.66 10.76
N ASN A 57 -9.87 -18.96 11.62
CA ASN A 57 -9.52 -18.11 12.76
C ASN A 57 -8.94 -16.74 12.30
N LEU A 58 -9.67 -15.66 12.62
CA LEU A 58 -9.30 -14.28 12.31
C LEU A 58 -7.90 -13.90 12.84
N PHE A 59 -7.57 -14.35 14.05
CA PHE A 59 -6.29 -14.03 14.70
C PHE A 59 -5.09 -14.60 13.94
N GLU A 60 -5.15 -15.88 13.56
CA GLU A 60 -4.09 -16.56 12.80
C GLU A 60 -3.93 -15.96 11.40
N THR A 61 -5.04 -15.56 10.78
CA THR A 61 -5.05 -14.89 9.47
C THR A 61 -4.34 -13.54 9.52
N ILE A 62 -4.66 -12.70 10.51
CA ILE A 62 -4.02 -11.40 10.71
C ILE A 62 -2.51 -11.61 10.95
N LEU A 63 -2.15 -12.56 11.81
CA LEU A 63 -0.74 -12.86 12.11
C LEU A 63 0.03 -13.27 10.84
N ASN A 64 -0.53 -14.17 10.03
CA ASN A 64 0.07 -14.60 8.77
C ASN A 64 0.17 -13.48 7.74
N PHE A 65 -0.82 -12.59 7.69
CA PHE A 65 -0.81 -11.42 6.82
C PHE A 65 0.32 -10.45 7.18
N TYR A 66 0.46 -10.10 8.46
CA TYR A 66 1.53 -9.22 8.93
C TYR A 66 2.91 -9.87 8.79
N LYS A 67 3.04 -11.17 9.08
CA LYS A 67 4.30 -11.91 8.94
C LYS A 67 4.86 -11.82 7.51
N ARG A 68 4.02 -12.10 6.50
CA ARG A 68 4.41 -11.99 5.08
C ARG A 68 4.81 -10.56 4.69
N ARG A 69 4.13 -9.56 5.26
CA ARG A 69 4.42 -8.15 5.00
C ARG A 69 5.76 -7.72 5.60
N ILE A 70 6.03 -8.10 6.84
CA ILE A 70 7.27 -7.82 7.55
C ILE A 70 8.45 -8.45 6.79
N GLN A 71 8.35 -9.73 6.43
CA GLN A 71 9.40 -10.44 5.68
C GLN A 71 9.74 -9.80 4.32
N ARG A 72 8.83 -9.02 3.73
CA ARG A 72 9.04 -8.32 2.45
C ARG A 72 9.47 -6.87 2.61
N ILE A 73 8.95 -6.13 3.60
CA ILE A 73 9.18 -4.68 3.74
C ILE A 73 10.44 -4.40 4.59
N VAL A 74 10.65 -5.16 5.67
CA VAL A 74 11.79 -4.94 6.59
C VAL A 74 13.15 -5.00 5.90
N PRO A 75 13.44 -5.95 4.99
CA PRO A 75 14.76 -6.02 4.36
C PRO A 75 15.11 -4.75 3.58
N ILE A 76 14.18 -4.26 2.74
CA ILE A 76 14.36 -3.02 1.97
C ILE A 76 14.51 -1.81 2.91
N TYR A 77 13.71 -1.77 3.98
CA TYR A 77 13.73 -0.65 4.92
C TYR A 77 15.06 -0.56 5.67
N LEU A 78 15.62 -1.70 6.10
CA LEU A 78 16.93 -1.74 6.76
C LEU A 78 18.06 -1.29 5.83
N ILE A 79 18.04 -1.74 4.56
CA ILE A 79 18.99 -1.29 3.55
C ILE A 79 18.88 0.22 3.34
N LEU A 80 17.66 0.74 3.24
CA LEU A 80 17.42 2.17 3.00
C LEU A 80 17.93 3.01 4.17
N ILE A 81 17.62 2.63 5.41
CA ILE A 81 18.17 3.27 6.61
C ILE A 81 19.70 3.27 6.56
N PHE A 82 20.31 2.11 6.31
CA PHE A 82 21.76 1.97 6.27
C PHE A 82 22.40 2.91 5.23
N VAL A 83 21.83 2.99 4.03
CA VAL A 83 22.31 3.86 2.95
C VAL A 83 22.11 5.35 3.27
N THR A 84 21.02 5.71 3.94
CA THR A 84 20.74 7.11 4.28
C THR A 84 21.43 7.61 5.54
N ALA A 85 21.81 6.71 6.46
CA ALA A 85 22.38 7.04 7.76
C ALA A 85 23.91 6.94 7.82
N MET A 86 24.55 6.27 6.85
CA MET A 86 25.99 6.40 6.59
C MET A 86 26.29 7.68 5.83
#